data_AF-A0A7X3ZG12-F1
#
_entry.id   AF-A0A7X3ZG12-F1
#
_cell.length_a   1.000
_cell.length_b   1.000
_cell.length_c   1.000
_cell.angle_alpha   90.00
_cell.angle_beta   90.00
_cell.angle_gamma   90.00
#
_symmetry.space_group_name_H-M   'P 1'
#
loop_
_entity.id
_entity.type
_entity.pdbx_description
1 polymer ?
#
loop_
_entity_poly.entity_id
_entity_poly.type
_entity_poly.pdbx_seq_one_letter_code
_entity_poly.pdbx_strand_id
1 'polypeptide(L)'
;MDLFDAGLRDRQAADQPLAARLRPRTLDEYVGQDHILGPGRLLRRAIEADQLSSLIFYGPPGTGKTTLAAVIAHTTSSHFISINAVLAGVADIRQAVDEASQLRKLHSRKTILFIDEVHRFNKAQQDALLPWVENGTIILIGATTENPYFSVNRPLLSRSRVFQLQGLSSEALAHVAQQALTDSRGYGHLRVALHPDALAHLIDVANGDARALLNALELAVETTDPDTQGRIVVDLSVAEESIQRRALLYDKEGDYHFDAISAFIKSMRGSDPDATLYWLARMVYAGEDPRFLFRRMLIFASEDIGLADERALQVVIAAAESFDRIGLPEGRFPLAHAALYLATAPKSNSTMAFFDALAVVEKEREGEVPNHLKDASRDSEGFGHGAGYLYPHAYREHWVAQQYLPAGLQGRVFYQPSDQGREKDLGDRVRQRRELQLAAMREAESAPTEILSLSPPDQARDQWLKRVSGDVGPQLERTRQRLFTPLVLARHHLVLDLEAGTGLLTWEALRRVPEGGVWAHTSDKIAAVALHEIADHLAEIERPQVLQGPLA
;
A
#
# COMPACT_ATOMS: atom_id res chain seq x y z
N MET A 1 9.43 17.73 53.87
CA MET A 1 8.11 17.49 53.25
C MET A 1 7.09 18.13 54.16
N ASP A 2 6.15 18.87 53.61
CA ASP A 2 5.09 19.50 54.39
C ASP A 2 4.04 18.45 54.80
N LEU A 3 3.32 18.66 55.91
CA LEU A 3 2.13 17.87 56.23
C LEU A 3 1.02 18.06 55.17
N PHE A 4 0.96 19.23 54.54
CA PHE A 4 0.02 19.49 53.45
C PHE A 4 0.38 18.73 52.17
N ASP A 5 1.66 18.51 51.86
CA ASP A 5 2.11 17.68 50.72
C ASP A 5 1.62 16.23 50.87
N ALA A 6 1.68 15.68 52.09
CA ALA A 6 1.30 14.30 52.36
C ALA A 6 -0.21 14.10 52.13
N GLY A 7 -1.05 14.93 52.77
CA GLY A 7 -2.50 14.86 52.62
C GLY A 7 -2.99 15.17 51.19
N LEU A 8 -2.22 15.92 50.40
CA LEU A 8 -2.50 16.12 48.97
C LEU A 8 -2.21 14.86 48.15
N ARG A 9 -1.06 14.20 48.40
CA ARG A 9 -0.66 12.96 47.71
C ARG A 9 -1.61 11.80 47.98
N ASP A 10 -2.05 11.64 49.23
CA ASP A 10 -2.97 10.56 49.61
C ASP A 10 -4.35 10.71 48.92
N ARG A 11 -4.84 11.96 48.77
CA ARG A 11 -6.04 12.24 47.97
C ARG A 11 -5.80 12.02 46.47
N GLN A 12 -4.70 12.53 45.93
CA GLN A 12 -4.31 12.29 44.53
C GLN A 12 -4.08 10.81 44.19
N ALA A 13 -3.86 9.94 45.18
CA ALA A 13 -3.80 8.48 45.02
C ALA A 13 -5.19 7.81 45.06
N ALA A 14 -6.15 8.38 45.79
CA ALA A 14 -7.54 7.94 45.82
C ALA A 14 -8.31 8.38 44.56
N ASP A 15 -8.13 9.63 44.13
CA ASP A 15 -8.78 10.27 42.97
C ASP A 15 -8.22 9.79 41.60
N GLN A 16 -7.42 8.71 41.58
CA GLN A 16 -6.82 8.15 40.38
C GLN A 16 -7.72 7.05 39.75
N PRO A 17 -7.83 6.97 38.42
CA PRO A 17 -8.55 5.88 37.76
C PRO A 17 -8.03 4.49 38.16
N LEU A 18 -8.90 3.49 38.14
CA LEU A 18 -8.63 2.11 38.56
C LEU A 18 -7.46 1.49 37.78
N ALA A 19 -7.39 1.79 36.48
CA ALA A 19 -6.28 1.41 35.60
C ALA A 19 -4.93 2.11 35.90
N ALA A 20 -4.92 3.12 36.77
CA ALA A 20 -3.72 3.69 37.38
C ALA A 20 -3.47 3.10 38.79
N ARG A 21 -4.49 3.01 39.64
CA ARG A 21 -4.44 2.42 40.99
C ARG A 21 -3.88 1.00 40.99
N LEU A 22 -4.35 0.15 40.08
CA LEU A 22 -4.02 -1.28 40.00
C LEU A 22 -2.74 -1.62 39.23
N ARG A 23 -1.93 -0.63 38.78
CA ARG A 23 -0.72 -0.92 38.00
C ARG A 23 0.20 -1.92 38.73
N PRO A 24 0.55 -3.07 38.10
CA PRO A 24 1.57 -3.99 38.56
C PRO A 24 2.85 -3.28 39.02
N ARG A 25 3.40 -3.71 40.17
CA ARG A 25 4.67 -3.21 40.73
C ARG A 25 5.83 -4.19 40.56
N THR A 26 5.52 -5.44 40.25
CA THR A 26 6.46 -6.56 40.09
C THR A 26 6.19 -7.30 38.78
N LEU A 27 7.14 -8.14 38.34
CA LEU A 27 6.96 -8.99 37.15
C LEU A 27 5.90 -10.09 37.37
N ASP A 28 5.65 -10.48 38.63
CA ASP A 28 4.70 -11.53 38.97
C ASP A 28 3.26 -11.00 39.18
N GLU A 29 3.09 -9.69 39.34
CA GLU A 29 1.79 -9.00 39.19
C GLU A 29 1.39 -8.77 37.71
N TYR A 30 2.28 -9.03 36.75
CA TYR A 30 2.11 -8.63 35.35
C TYR A 30 1.51 -9.76 34.50
N VAL A 31 0.27 -9.58 34.03
CA VAL A 31 -0.55 -10.65 33.44
C VAL A 31 -0.43 -10.74 31.91
N GLY A 32 -0.36 -11.97 31.38
CA GLY A 32 -0.77 -12.29 30.00
C GLY A 32 0.23 -11.98 28.88
N GLN A 33 1.53 -11.94 29.16
CA GLN A 33 2.59 -11.78 28.13
C GLN A 33 3.68 -12.88 28.27
N ASP A 34 3.28 -14.11 28.60
CA ASP A 34 4.15 -15.24 28.96
C ASP A 34 5.09 -15.71 27.84
N HIS A 35 4.80 -15.36 26.58
CA HIS A 35 5.69 -15.59 25.43
C HIS A 35 6.99 -14.78 25.52
N ILE A 36 6.97 -13.62 26.21
CA ILE A 36 8.15 -12.76 26.46
C ILE A 36 8.57 -12.70 27.94
N LEU A 37 7.63 -12.82 28.88
CA LEU A 37 7.86 -12.68 30.33
C LEU A 37 7.69 -13.97 31.15
N GLY A 38 7.35 -15.10 30.53
CA GLY A 38 7.28 -16.38 31.23
C GLY A 38 8.65 -16.85 31.80
N PRO A 39 8.66 -17.83 32.72
CA PRO A 39 9.90 -18.36 33.30
C PRO A 39 10.93 -18.77 32.25
N GLY A 40 12.17 -18.31 32.42
CA GLY A 40 13.28 -18.61 31.51
C GLY A 40 13.32 -17.84 30.19
N ARG A 41 12.30 -17.01 29.87
CA ARG A 41 12.28 -16.17 28.65
C ARG A 41 13.39 -15.10 28.67
N LEU A 42 13.82 -14.67 27.48
CA LEU A 42 14.96 -13.76 27.31
C LEU A 42 14.76 -12.40 27.98
N LEU A 43 13.56 -11.81 27.88
CA LEU A 43 13.29 -10.49 28.46
C LEU A 43 13.27 -10.58 30.00
N ARG A 44 12.49 -11.51 30.58
CA ARG A 44 12.47 -11.76 32.04
C ARG A 44 13.87 -11.96 32.61
N ARG A 45 14.67 -12.86 32.03
CA ARG A 45 16.07 -13.10 32.46
C ARG A 45 16.98 -11.87 32.35
N ALA A 46 16.77 -10.99 31.36
CA ALA A 46 17.56 -9.76 31.21
C ALA A 46 17.18 -8.69 32.24
N ILE A 47 15.91 -8.64 32.67
CA ILE A 47 15.42 -7.77 33.74
C ILE A 47 15.94 -8.28 35.09
N GLU A 48 15.77 -9.58 35.37
CA GLU A 48 16.21 -10.24 36.62
C GLU A 48 17.73 -10.17 36.83
N ALA A 49 18.52 -10.15 35.76
CA ALA A 49 19.97 -10.00 35.80
C ALA A 49 20.47 -8.53 35.76
N ASP A 50 19.57 -7.54 35.63
CA ASP A 50 19.90 -6.12 35.40
C ASP A 50 20.89 -5.90 34.22
N GLN A 51 20.70 -6.68 33.15
CA GLN A 51 21.49 -6.65 31.90
C GLN A 51 20.64 -6.17 30.72
N LEU A 52 19.92 -5.08 30.94
CA LEU A 52 19.06 -4.47 29.93
C LEU A 52 19.86 -3.63 28.92
N SER A 53 19.45 -3.77 27.67
CA SER A 53 19.74 -2.88 26.55
C SER A 53 18.44 -2.16 26.16
N SER A 54 18.52 -1.13 25.32
CA SER A 54 17.32 -0.41 24.86
C SER A 54 16.27 -1.35 24.28
N LEU A 55 15.00 -1.05 24.53
CA LEU A 55 13.85 -1.86 24.13
C LEU A 55 12.89 -1.03 23.27
N ILE A 56 12.21 -1.69 22.32
CA ILE A 56 11.04 -1.15 21.66
C ILE A 56 9.88 -2.13 21.87
N PHE A 57 8.84 -1.68 22.57
CA PHE A 57 7.59 -2.40 22.78
C PHE A 57 6.57 -1.97 21.74
N TYR A 58 6.01 -2.94 20.99
CA TYR A 58 4.93 -2.69 20.03
C TYR A 58 3.77 -3.66 20.20
N GLY A 59 2.60 -3.33 19.66
CA GLY A 59 1.35 -4.08 19.81
C GLY A 59 0.19 -3.19 20.30
N PRO A 60 -1.03 -3.73 20.40
CA PRO A 60 -2.25 -2.94 20.58
C PRO A 60 -2.31 -2.10 21.88
N PRO A 61 -3.29 -1.18 22.02
CA PRO A 61 -3.59 -0.51 23.29
C PRO A 61 -3.95 -1.53 24.40
N GLY A 62 -3.97 -1.08 25.66
CA GLY A 62 -4.30 -1.93 26.81
C GLY A 62 -3.25 -2.94 27.27
N THR A 63 -2.46 -3.49 26.34
CA THR A 63 -1.47 -4.57 26.53
C THR A 63 -0.39 -4.36 27.61
N GLY A 64 -0.32 -3.18 28.23
CA GLY A 64 0.55 -2.93 29.37
C GLY A 64 1.94 -2.36 29.06
N LYS A 65 2.22 -1.91 27.82
CA LYS A 65 3.53 -1.31 27.41
C LYS A 65 4.13 -0.33 28.44
N THR A 66 3.36 0.71 28.80
CA THR A 66 3.77 1.74 29.79
C THR A 66 3.99 1.15 31.19
N THR A 67 3.15 0.20 31.59
CA THR A 67 3.25 -0.53 32.87
C THR A 67 4.52 -1.38 32.93
N LEU A 68 4.83 -2.11 31.86
CA LEU A 68 6.02 -2.96 31.77
C LEU A 68 7.30 -2.15 31.91
N ALA A 69 7.37 -0.98 31.27
CA ALA A 69 8.50 -0.06 31.42
C ALA A 69 8.71 0.40 32.88
N ALA A 70 7.62 0.68 33.60
CA ALA A 70 7.66 1.07 35.01
C ALA A 70 8.07 -0.09 35.93
N VAL A 71 7.51 -1.30 35.72
CA VAL A 71 7.91 -2.53 36.44
C VAL A 71 9.40 -2.81 36.24
N ILE A 72 9.88 -2.72 35.00
CA ILE A 72 11.29 -2.91 34.65
C ILE A 72 12.20 -1.93 35.41
N ALA A 73 11.82 -0.65 35.49
CA ALA A 73 12.58 0.34 36.23
C ALA A 73 12.59 0.09 37.74
N HIS A 74 11.46 -0.36 38.29
CA HIS A 74 11.37 -0.74 39.70
C HIS A 74 12.25 -1.98 40.00
N THR A 75 12.14 -3.05 39.22
CA THR A 75 12.93 -4.29 39.39
C THR A 75 14.43 -4.05 39.25
N THR A 76 14.87 -3.17 38.35
CA THR A 76 16.31 -2.81 38.19
C THR A 76 16.79 -1.69 39.11
N SER A 77 15.93 -1.15 39.99
CA SER A 77 16.20 0.05 40.81
C SER A 77 16.62 1.30 40.01
N SER A 78 16.41 1.29 38.69
CA SER A 78 16.73 2.40 37.78
C SER A 78 15.92 3.65 38.14
N HIS A 79 16.44 4.82 37.78
CA HIS A 79 15.60 6.02 37.69
C HIS A 79 14.69 5.91 36.46
N PHE A 80 13.48 6.47 36.53
CA PHE A 80 12.47 6.37 35.48
C PHE A 80 12.00 7.76 35.06
N ILE A 81 12.26 8.11 33.81
CA ILE A 81 11.78 9.36 33.19
C ILE A 81 10.81 8.96 32.08
N SER A 82 9.62 9.57 32.05
CA SER A 82 8.55 9.24 31.11
C SER A 82 8.22 10.45 30.24
N ILE A 83 8.36 10.31 28.93
CA ILE A 83 8.04 11.33 27.92
C ILE A 83 6.88 10.81 27.05
N ASN A 84 5.94 11.69 26.69
CA ASN A 84 4.91 11.41 25.69
C ASN A 84 5.29 12.09 24.37
N ALA A 85 5.46 11.32 23.30
CA ALA A 85 5.96 11.82 22.02
C ALA A 85 5.02 12.80 21.28
N VAL A 86 3.73 12.86 21.66
CA VAL A 86 2.75 13.81 21.08
C VAL A 86 2.98 15.24 21.58
N LEU A 87 3.48 15.41 22.81
CA LEU A 87 3.62 16.72 23.46
C LEU A 87 5.08 17.19 23.56
N ALA A 88 6.05 16.28 23.47
CA ALA A 88 7.45 16.58 23.75
C ALA A 88 8.26 17.03 22.52
N GLY A 89 9.07 18.07 22.70
CA GLY A 89 10.05 18.53 21.73
C GLY A 89 11.46 18.01 21.99
N VAL A 90 12.44 18.58 21.27
CA VAL A 90 13.86 18.28 21.46
C VAL A 90 14.40 18.85 22.79
N ALA A 91 13.71 19.83 23.38
CA ALA A 91 14.06 20.40 24.68
C ALA A 91 13.86 19.40 25.82
N ASP A 92 12.70 18.73 25.86
CA ASP A 92 12.33 17.76 26.89
C ASP A 92 13.25 16.54 26.88
N ILE A 93 13.64 16.08 25.69
CA ILE A 93 14.65 15.02 25.50
C ILE A 93 15.98 15.43 26.12
N ARG A 94 16.44 16.67 25.92
CA ARG A 94 17.69 17.17 26.50
C ARG A 94 17.62 17.26 28.02
N GLN A 95 16.53 17.81 28.56
CA GLN A 95 16.32 17.88 30.01
C GLN A 95 16.38 16.50 30.67
N ALA A 96 15.71 15.50 30.09
CA ALA A 96 15.75 14.12 30.58
C ALA A 96 17.16 13.49 30.50
N VAL A 97 17.92 13.80 29.45
CA VAL A 97 19.32 13.36 29.29
C VAL A 97 20.25 14.05 30.29
N ASP A 98 20.06 15.35 30.56
CA ASP A 98 20.86 16.09 31.54
C ASP A 98 20.60 15.58 32.97
N GLU A 99 19.33 15.30 33.31
CA GLU A 99 18.95 14.64 34.58
C GLU A 99 19.60 13.25 34.71
N ALA A 100 19.47 12.41 33.68
CA ALA A 100 20.12 11.10 33.62
C ALA A 100 21.65 11.20 33.78
N SER A 101 22.26 12.20 33.15
CA SER A 101 23.71 12.47 33.23
C SER A 101 24.14 12.86 34.66
N GLN A 102 23.35 13.70 35.35
CA GLN A 102 23.62 14.08 36.73
C GLN A 102 23.46 12.89 37.70
N LEU A 103 22.38 12.12 37.60
CA LEU A 103 22.14 10.95 38.44
C LEU A 103 23.20 9.86 38.25
N ARG A 104 23.65 9.64 37.01
CA ARG A 104 24.75 8.71 36.69
C ARG A 104 26.10 9.18 37.28
N LYS A 105 26.36 10.49 37.31
CA LYS A 105 27.59 11.08 37.88
C LYS A 105 27.62 11.10 39.41
N LEU A 106 26.49 11.42 40.05
CA LEU A 106 26.40 11.65 41.50
C LEU A 106 26.09 10.38 42.30
N HIS A 107 25.36 9.44 41.71
CA HIS A 107 24.82 8.27 42.42
C HIS A 107 25.06 6.94 41.69
N SER A 108 25.79 6.94 40.57
CA SER A 108 26.01 5.77 39.71
C SER A 108 24.74 5.07 39.23
N ARG A 109 23.59 5.76 39.30
CA ARG A 109 22.27 5.16 39.04
C ARG A 109 21.98 5.13 37.54
N LYS A 110 21.56 3.95 37.05
CA LYS A 110 21.01 3.77 35.69
C LYS A 110 19.73 4.60 35.54
N THR A 111 19.50 5.16 34.35
CA THR A 111 18.23 5.84 34.01
C THR A 111 17.58 5.19 32.82
N ILE A 112 16.30 4.84 32.97
CA ILE A 112 15.42 4.40 31.89
C ILE A 112 14.66 5.62 31.40
N LEU A 113 14.79 5.90 30.10
CA LEU A 113 13.98 6.90 29.40
C LEU A 113 12.86 6.17 28.67
N PHE A 114 11.64 6.25 29.20
CA PHE A 114 10.44 5.76 28.54
C PHE A 114 9.88 6.83 27.60
N ILE A 115 9.53 6.43 26.37
CA ILE A 115 8.90 7.30 25.37
C ILE A 115 7.64 6.60 24.87
N ASP A 116 6.47 7.10 25.31
CA ASP A 116 5.17 6.62 24.81
C ASP A 116 4.86 7.23 23.43
N GLU A 117 4.15 6.47 22.59
CA GLU A 117 3.80 6.85 21.21
C GLU A 117 5.00 7.22 20.33
N VAL A 118 6.14 6.52 20.46
CA VAL A 118 7.43 6.91 19.84
C VAL A 118 7.38 7.08 18.30
N HIS A 119 6.40 6.48 17.61
CA HIS A 119 6.11 6.69 16.19
C HIS A 119 5.74 8.16 15.84
N ARG A 120 5.30 8.96 16.82
CA ARG A 120 4.97 10.39 16.65
C ARG A 120 6.21 11.29 16.59
N PHE A 121 7.38 10.83 17.04
CA PHE A 121 8.62 11.57 16.91
C PHE A 121 9.12 11.58 15.46
N ASN A 122 9.40 12.78 14.94
CA ASN A 122 10.04 12.93 13.64
C ASN A 122 11.49 12.41 13.67
N LYS A 123 12.06 12.18 12.49
CA LYS A 123 13.42 11.61 12.36
C LYS A 123 14.48 12.37 13.15
N ALA A 124 14.42 13.71 13.23
CA ALA A 124 15.42 14.48 13.97
C ALA A 124 15.27 14.35 15.50
N GLN A 125 14.06 14.17 16.03
CA GLN A 125 13.84 13.83 17.44
C GLN A 125 14.39 12.42 17.75
N GLN A 126 14.18 11.46 16.84
CA GLN A 126 14.71 10.10 16.99
C GLN A 126 16.25 10.05 16.87
N ASP A 127 16.84 10.75 15.89
CA ASP A 127 18.29 10.84 15.70
C ASP A 127 18.98 11.50 16.92
N ALA A 128 18.33 12.46 17.60
CA ALA A 128 18.85 13.13 18.79
C ALA A 128 19.01 12.23 20.03
N LEU A 129 18.35 11.06 20.07
CA LEU A 129 18.49 10.08 21.16
C LEU A 129 19.75 9.21 21.03
N LEU A 130 20.28 9.04 19.80
CA LEU A 130 21.32 8.05 19.48
C LEU A 130 22.58 8.14 20.35
N PRO A 131 23.22 9.32 20.56
CA PRO A 131 24.48 9.39 21.31
C PRO A 131 24.35 8.91 22.76
N TRP A 132 23.17 9.12 23.36
CA TRP A 132 22.88 8.85 24.76
C TRP A 132 22.51 7.39 25.02
N VAL A 133 21.96 6.72 24.00
CA VAL A 133 21.80 5.26 23.95
C VAL A 133 23.17 4.59 23.73
N GLU A 134 23.98 5.09 22.80
CA GLU A 134 25.31 4.52 22.49
C GLU A 134 26.28 4.58 23.66
N ASN A 135 26.33 5.70 24.39
CA ASN A 135 27.18 5.85 25.58
C ASN A 135 26.53 5.30 26.88
N GLY A 136 25.35 4.71 26.80
CA GLY A 136 24.62 4.12 27.92
C GLY A 136 24.25 5.11 29.03
N THR A 137 24.05 6.38 28.71
CA THR A 137 23.55 7.39 29.67
C THR A 137 22.06 7.19 29.93
N ILE A 138 21.32 6.76 28.90
CA ILE A 138 19.93 6.30 29.01
C ILE A 138 19.80 4.87 28.49
N ILE A 139 18.95 4.08 29.13
CA ILE A 139 18.36 2.87 28.54
C ILE A 139 17.02 3.33 27.95
N LEU A 140 16.89 3.34 26.64
CA LEU A 140 15.65 3.76 25.97
C LEU A 140 14.63 2.61 26.05
N ILE A 141 13.40 2.92 26.47
CA ILE A 141 12.23 2.05 26.26
C ILE A 141 11.21 2.84 25.45
N GLY A 142 11.18 2.62 24.13
CA GLY A 142 10.13 3.17 23.28
C GLY A 142 8.89 2.29 23.35
N ALA A 143 7.71 2.87 23.55
CA ALA A 143 6.44 2.22 23.29
C ALA A 143 5.81 2.81 22.02
N THR A 144 5.28 1.92 21.19
CA THR A 144 4.46 2.27 20.03
C THR A 144 3.27 1.33 19.98
N THR A 145 2.20 1.77 19.35
CA THR A 145 1.14 0.89 18.87
C THR A 145 1.59 0.37 17.49
N GLU A 146 1.79 1.29 16.53
CA GLU A 146 2.26 1.07 15.15
C GLU A 146 3.52 0.18 15.04
N ASN A 147 3.62 -0.59 13.93
CA ASN A 147 4.76 -1.47 13.63
C ASN A 147 6.11 -0.71 13.58
N PRO A 148 7.07 -1.02 14.47
CA PRO A 148 8.26 -0.21 14.69
C PRO A 148 9.25 -0.25 13.52
N TYR A 149 9.19 -1.25 12.63
CA TYR A 149 10.07 -1.33 11.45
C TYR A 149 9.76 -0.26 10.39
N PHE A 150 8.61 0.40 10.46
CA PHE A 150 8.22 1.51 9.60
C PHE A 150 8.30 2.87 10.30
N SER A 151 7.95 2.93 11.59
CA SER A 151 7.83 4.19 12.34
C SER A 151 9.09 4.61 13.12
N VAL A 152 9.99 3.67 13.44
CA VAL A 152 11.25 3.95 14.14
C VAL A 152 12.43 3.90 13.16
N ASN A 153 13.37 4.83 13.31
CA ASN A 153 14.54 4.92 12.44
C ASN A 153 15.43 3.66 12.56
N ARG A 154 16.07 3.27 11.44
CA ARG A 154 16.99 2.12 11.43
C ARG A 154 18.13 2.23 12.47
N PRO A 155 18.69 3.42 12.78
CA PRO A 155 19.71 3.56 13.82
C PRO A 155 19.27 3.21 15.24
N LEU A 156 18.06 3.58 15.69
CA LEU A 156 17.54 3.18 17.01
C LEU A 156 17.17 1.70 17.01
N LEU A 157 16.53 1.19 15.95
CA LEU A 157 16.21 -0.22 15.80
C LEU A 157 17.46 -1.11 15.86
N SER A 158 18.57 -0.72 15.23
CA SER A 158 19.82 -1.50 15.29
C SER A 158 20.54 -1.44 16.64
N ARG A 159 20.04 -0.64 17.59
CA ARG A 159 20.58 -0.48 18.96
C ARG A 159 19.59 -0.95 20.04
N SER A 160 18.42 -1.43 19.63
CA SER A 160 17.32 -1.77 20.54
C SER A 160 16.75 -3.16 20.24
N ARG A 161 16.25 -3.85 21.27
CA ARG A 161 15.53 -5.13 21.11
C ARG A 161 14.04 -4.87 20.95
N VAL A 162 13.47 -5.28 19.81
CA VAL A 162 12.04 -5.18 19.55
C VAL A 162 11.31 -6.36 20.19
N PHE A 163 10.26 -6.09 20.95
CA PHE A 163 9.40 -7.09 21.58
C PHE A 163 7.92 -6.78 21.27
N GLN A 164 7.19 -7.79 20.80
CA GLN A 164 5.75 -7.70 20.54
C GLN A 164 4.97 -8.07 21.81
N LEU A 165 4.09 -7.16 22.24
CA LEU A 165 3.04 -7.47 23.20
C LEU A 165 1.78 -7.85 22.42
N GLN A 166 1.06 -8.85 22.91
CA GLN A 166 -0.14 -9.40 22.28
C GLN A 166 -1.39 -8.93 23.04
N GLY A 167 -2.56 -8.94 22.37
CA GLY A 167 -3.84 -8.74 23.06
C GLY A 167 -4.03 -9.80 24.16
N LEU A 168 -4.58 -9.40 25.30
CA LEU A 168 -4.75 -10.30 26.44
C LEU A 168 -5.83 -11.35 26.16
N SER A 169 -5.60 -12.60 26.57
CA SER A 169 -6.63 -13.65 26.48
C SER A 169 -7.81 -13.36 27.40
N SER A 170 -8.97 -13.97 27.12
CA SER A 170 -10.16 -13.88 27.99
C SER A 170 -9.86 -14.34 29.42
N GLU A 171 -8.99 -15.34 29.59
CA GLU A 171 -8.52 -15.82 30.91
C GLU A 171 -7.65 -14.78 31.62
N ALA A 172 -6.72 -14.13 30.90
CA ALA A 172 -5.89 -13.05 31.44
C ALA A 172 -6.73 -11.83 31.85
N LEU A 173 -7.74 -11.48 31.04
CA LEU A 173 -8.69 -10.41 31.34
C LEU A 173 -9.58 -10.76 32.55
N ALA A 174 -10.07 -12.01 32.66
CA ALA A 174 -10.79 -12.48 33.84
C ALA A 174 -9.93 -12.38 35.12
N HIS A 175 -8.65 -12.73 35.05
CA HIS A 175 -7.72 -12.57 36.17
C HIS A 175 -7.52 -11.09 36.55
N VAL A 176 -7.39 -10.18 35.58
CA VAL A 176 -7.29 -8.73 35.83
C VAL A 176 -8.56 -8.18 36.50
N ALA A 177 -9.75 -8.59 36.05
CA ALA A 177 -11.01 -8.21 36.69
C ALA A 177 -11.13 -8.77 38.13
N GLN A 178 -10.76 -10.04 38.34
CA GLN A 178 -10.77 -10.64 39.68
C GLN A 178 -9.77 -9.97 40.63
N GLN A 179 -8.58 -9.62 40.14
CA GLN A 179 -7.60 -8.83 40.88
C GLN A 179 -8.16 -7.44 41.23
N ALA A 180 -8.85 -6.77 40.31
CA ALA A 180 -9.47 -5.47 40.56
C ALA A 180 -10.52 -5.48 41.69
N LEU A 181 -11.25 -6.60 41.83
CA LEU A 181 -12.25 -6.79 42.87
C LEU A 181 -11.70 -7.29 44.21
N THR A 182 -10.46 -7.81 44.25
CA THR A 182 -9.86 -8.39 45.47
C THR A 182 -8.68 -7.59 46.04
N ASP A 183 -7.97 -6.83 45.22
CA ASP A 183 -6.85 -5.99 45.64
C ASP A 183 -7.35 -4.76 46.41
N SER A 184 -6.67 -4.40 47.50
CA SER A 184 -7.01 -3.23 48.32
C SER A 184 -6.71 -1.90 47.61
N ARG A 185 -5.93 -1.91 46.53
CA ARG A 185 -5.77 -0.78 45.58
C ARG A 185 -7.01 -0.56 44.71
N GLY A 186 -7.80 -1.62 44.49
CA GLY A 186 -9.07 -1.59 43.77
C GLY A 186 -10.25 -1.66 44.73
N TYR A 187 -11.24 -2.50 44.41
CA TYR A 187 -12.48 -2.61 45.15
C TYR A 187 -12.49 -3.70 46.23
N GLY A 188 -11.33 -4.23 46.64
CA GLY A 188 -11.22 -5.21 47.73
C GLY A 188 -11.68 -4.72 49.12
N HIS A 189 -12.04 -3.43 49.23
CA HIS A 189 -12.68 -2.83 50.41
C HIS A 189 -14.22 -2.71 50.30
N LEU A 190 -14.78 -2.94 49.11
CA LEU A 190 -16.22 -2.96 48.83
C LEU A 190 -16.75 -4.40 48.71
N ARG A 191 -18.07 -4.56 48.80
CA ARG A 191 -18.75 -5.85 48.56
C ARG A 191 -19.34 -5.88 47.16
N VAL A 192 -18.48 -5.98 46.15
CA VAL A 192 -18.91 -6.11 44.75
C VAL A 192 -19.27 -7.57 44.45
N ALA A 193 -20.44 -7.79 43.84
CA ALA A 193 -20.89 -9.07 43.31
C ALA A 193 -21.07 -8.92 41.80
N LEU A 194 -20.07 -9.35 41.02
CA LEU A 194 -20.10 -9.36 39.56
C LEU A 194 -20.67 -10.70 39.06
N HIS A 195 -21.73 -10.66 38.25
CA HIS A 195 -22.29 -11.88 37.65
C HIS A 195 -21.38 -12.46 36.55
N PRO A 196 -21.35 -13.79 36.35
CA PRO A 196 -20.51 -14.41 35.32
C PRO A 196 -20.78 -13.89 33.91
N ASP A 197 -22.06 -13.68 33.57
CA ASP A 197 -22.48 -13.18 32.26
C ASP A 197 -22.05 -11.72 32.03
N ALA A 198 -22.07 -10.92 33.09
CA ALA A 198 -21.57 -9.54 33.09
C ALA A 198 -20.05 -9.48 32.92
N LEU A 199 -19.31 -10.35 33.63
CA LEU A 199 -17.86 -10.52 33.43
C LEU A 199 -17.54 -10.94 31.99
N ALA A 200 -18.28 -11.90 31.44
CA ALA A 200 -18.11 -12.35 30.05
C ALA A 200 -18.34 -11.20 29.05
N HIS A 201 -19.40 -10.40 29.24
CA HIS A 201 -19.68 -9.23 28.40
C HIS A 201 -18.59 -8.15 28.49
N LEU A 202 -18.11 -7.83 29.69
CA LEU A 202 -17.02 -6.88 29.90
C LEU A 202 -15.71 -7.36 29.25
N ILE A 203 -15.43 -8.66 29.26
CA ILE A 203 -14.25 -9.26 28.60
C ILE A 203 -14.37 -9.23 27.08
N ASP A 204 -15.53 -9.60 26.52
CA ASP A 204 -15.80 -9.60 25.08
C ASP A 204 -15.64 -8.20 24.48
N VAL A 205 -16.23 -7.19 25.11
CA VAL A 205 -16.13 -5.80 24.68
C VAL A 205 -14.73 -5.21 24.89
N ALA A 206 -13.98 -5.66 25.91
CA ALA A 206 -12.59 -5.25 26.11
C ALA A 206 -11.65 -5.80 25.03
N ASN A 207 -11.95 -6.94 24.41
CA ASN A 207 -11.24 -7.54 23.27
C ASN A 207 -9.70 -7.42 23.35
N GLY A 208 -9.14 -7.82 24.49
CA GLY A 208 -7.70 -7.82 24.77
C GLY A 208 -7.12 -6.57 25.47
N ASP A 209 -7.90 -5.50 25.65
CA ASP A 209 -7.48 -4.26 26.32
C ASP A 209 -7.87 -4.25 27.83
N ALA A 210 -6.89 -4.49 28.70
CA ALA A 210 -7.10 -4.43 30.16
C ALA A 210 -7.44 -3.03 30.69
N ARG A 211 -7.06 -1.94 30.00
CA ARG A 211 -7.41 -0.57 30.39
C ARG A 211 -8.88 -0.29 30.08
N ALA A 212 -9.38 -0.76 28.94
CA ALA A 212 -10.80 -0.70 28.59
C ALA A 212 -11.64 -1.50 29.60
N LEU A 213 -11.23 -2.74 29.92
CA LEU A 213 -11.88 -3.57 30.94
C LEU A 213 -11.93 -2.88 32.31
N LEU A 214 -10.79 -2.37 32.80
CA LEU A 214 -10.74 -1.72 34.12
C LEU A 214 -11.56 -0.43 34.15
N ASN A 215 -11.60 0.35 33.07
CA ASN A 215 -12.44 1.56 32.99
C ASN A 215 -13.94 1.22 32.96
N ALA A 216 -14.35 0.15 32.26
CA ALA A 216 -15.75 -0.28 32.20
C ALA A 216 -16.22 -0.92 33.52
N LEU A 217 -15.32 -1.61 34.22
CA LEU A 217 -15.55 -2.13 35.58
C LEU A 217 -15.58 -1.00 36.63
N GLU A 218 -14.71 -0.01 36.51
CA GLU A 218 -14.71 1.20 37.34
C GLU A 218 -16.03 1.93 37.24
N LEU A 219 -16.50 2.21 36.00
CA LEU A 219 -17.79 2.87 35.80
C LEU A 219 -18.95 2.00 36.32
N ALA A 220 -18.97 0.68 36.05
CA ALA A 220 -20.01 -0.23 36.54
C ALA A 220 -20.12 -0.25 38.08
N VAL A 221 -18.99 -0.23 38.79
CA VAL A 221 -18.98 -0.25 40.25
C VAL A 221 -19.31 1.12 40.85
N GLU A 222 -18.86 2.22 40.24
CA GLU A 222 -19.01 3.57 40.81
C GLU A 222 -20.34 4.26 40.42
N THR A 223 -21.09 3.76 39.42
CA THR A 223 -22.46 4.24 39.12
C THR A 223 -23.59 3.39 39.71
N THR A 224 -23.28 2.25 40.35
CA THR A 224 -24.30 1.31 40.84
C THR A 224 -24.53 1.48 42.34
N ASP A 225 -25.72 1.94 42.71
CA ASP A 225 -26.13 2.06 44.12
C ASP A 225 -26.06 0.70 44.85
N PRO A 226 -25.55 0.64 46.09
CA PRO A 226 -25.52 -0.59 46.87
C PRO A 226 -26.93 -1.13 47.20
N ASP A 227 -27.07 -2.45 47.21
CA ASP A 227 -28.29 -3.14 47.62
C ASP A 227 -28.60 -2.94 49.12
N THR A 228 -29.76 -3.47 49.56
CA THR A 228 -30.21 -3.40 50.96
C THR A 228 -29.31 -4.14 51.97
N GLN A 229 -28.23 -4.80 51.51
CA GLN A 229 -27.20 -5.45 52.32
C GLN A 229 -25.82 -4.75 52.20
N GLY A 230 -25.74 -3.62 51.49
CA GLY A 230 -24.51 -2.86 51.25
C GLY A 230 -23.59 -3.52 50.22
N ARG A 231 -24.15 -4.23 49.23
CA ARG A 231 -23.41 -4.91 48.15
C ARG A 231 -23.70 -4.24 46.82
N ILE A 232 -22.66 -3.99 46.03
CA ILE A 232 -22.80 -3.47 44.67
C ILE A 232 -22.95 -4.68 43.74
N VAL A 233 -24.11 -4.84 43.09
CA VAL A 233 -24.40 -5.98 42.22
C VAL A 233 -24.27 -5.54 40.76
N VAL A 234 -23.25 -6.04 40.07
CA VAL A 234 -23.03 -5.77 38.65
C VAL A 234 -23.57 -6.96 37.85
N ASP A 235 -24.78 -6.80 37.32
CA ASP A 235 -25.39 -7.73 36.38
C ASP A 235 -25.14 -7.33 34.91
N LEU A 236 -25.72 -8.09 33.98
CA LEU A 236 -25.51 -7.87 32.55
C LEU A 236 -26.02 -6.50 32.08
N SER A 237 -27.14 -6.00 32.62
CA SER A 237 -27.68 -4.70 32.24
C SER A 237 -26.79 -3.55 32.73
N VAL A 238 -26.25 -3.66 33.94
CA VAL A 238 -25.26 -2.71 34.48
C VAL A 238 -23.97 -2.72 33.63
N ALA A 239 -23.53 -3.89 33.15
CA ALA A 239 -22.37 -3.98 32.28
C ALA A 239 -22.64 -3.41 30.87
N GLU A 240 -23.82 -3.65 30.29
CA GLU A 240 -24.22 -3.06 29.01
C GLU A 240 -24.35 -1.53 29.08
N GLU A 241 -24.78 -0.98 30.23
CA GLU A 241 -24.87 0.48 30.45
C GLU A 241 -23.53 1.14 30.81
N SER A 242 -22.63 0.46 31.53
CA SER A 242 -21.28 0.99 31.82
C SER A 242 -20.39 1.04 30.56
N ILE A 243 -20.75 0.30 29.52
CA ILE A 243 -20.13 0.40 28.20
C ILE A 243 -20.83 1.50 27.39
N GLN A 244 -20.29 2.73 27.47
CA GLN A 244 -20.57 3.74 26.45
C GLN A 244 -20.18 3.18 25.08
N ARG A 245 -21.16 2.89 24.21
CA ARG A 245 -20.96 2.39 22.84
C ARG A 245 -20.07 3.32 22.00
N ARG A 246 -18.75 3.09 22.07
CA ARG A 246 -17.74 3.68 21.20
C ARG A 246 -17.10 2.60 20.35
N ALA A 247 -17.25 2.76 19.03
CA ALA A 247 -16.42 2.18 17.99
C ALA A 247 -15.84 0.78 18.31
N LEU A 248 -16.66 -0.23 18.07
CA LEU A 248 -16.29 -1.65 17.92
C LEU A 248 -14.86 -1.75 17.39
N LEU A 249 -13.95 -2.42 18.11
CA LEU A 249 -12.49 -2.24 18.00
C LEU A 249 -11.94 -2.43 16.58
N TYR A 250 -11.93 -1.32 15.82
CA TYR A 250 -11.15 -1.14 14.60
C TYR A 250 -9.67 -1.22 14.99
N ASP A 251 -9.03 -2.36 14.79
CA ASP A 251 -7.58 -2.40 14.86
C ASP A 251 -7.00 -1.68 13.63
N LYS A 252 -6.49 -0.46 13.84
CA LYS A 252 -5.80 0.33 12.82
C LYS A 252 -4.40 -0.21 12.49
N GLU A 253 -3.95 -1.25 13.18
CA GLU A 253 -2.57 -1.74 13.17
C GLU A 253 -2.45 -3.18 12.67
N GLY A 254 -3.29 -3.50 11.68
CA GLY A 254 -2.68 -3.97 10.44
C GLY A 254 -2.57 -5.47 10.26
N ASP A 255 -3.54 -6.23 10.77
CA ASP A 255 -4.03 -7.41 10.03
C ASP A 255 -5.46 -7.12 9.54
N TYR A 256 -6.44 -6.99 10.44
CA TYR A 256 -7.86 -6.82 10.06
C TYR A 256 -8.16 -5.56 9.24
N HIS A 257 -7.46 -4.43 9.47
CA HIS A 257 -7.55 -3.25 8.59
C HIS A 257 -7.12 -3.57 7.15
N PHE A 258 -5.99 -4.28 6.99
CA PHE A 258 -5.50 -4.67 5.65
C PHE A 258 -6.42 -5.71 5.02
N ASP A 259 -6.94 -6.68 5.77
CA ASP A 259 -7.92 -7.63 5.26
C ASP A 259 -9.22 -6.94 4.83
N ALA A 260 -9.75 -5.98 5.60
CA ALA A 260 -10.96 -5.26 5.26
C ALA A 260 -10.80 -4.40 4.00
N ILE A 261 -9.72 -3.63 3.87
CA ILE A 261 -9.46 -2.82 2.66
C ILE A 261 -9.08 -3.69 1.46
N SER A 262 -8.40 -4.83 1.69
CA SER A 262 -8.06 -5.78 0.64
C SER A 262 -9.30 -6.55 0.17
N ALA A 263 -10.23 -6.89 1.07
CA ALA A 263 -11.53 -7.47 0.71
C ALA A 263 -12.39 -6.47 -0.07
N PHE A 264 -12.48 -5.20 0.37
CA PHE A 264 -13.14 -4.13 -0.38
C PHE A 264 -12.57 -3.95 -1.79
N ILE A 265 -11.25 -3.87 -1.93
CA ILE A 265 -10.58 -3.75 -3.23
C ILE A 265 -10.80 -5.01 -4.10
N LYS A 266 -10.74 -6.21 -3.51
CA LYS A 266 -11.06 -7.47 -4.21
C LYS A 266 -12.53 -7.55 -4.63
N SER A 267 -13.47 -7.03 -3.83
CA SER A 267 -14.90 -6.96 -4.19
C SER A 267 -15.13 -6.02 -5.36
N MET A 268 -14.53 -4.83 -5.36
CA MET A 268 -14.59 -3.93 -6.52
C MET A 268 -13.94 -4.56 -7.76
N ARG A 269 -12.77 -5.22 -7.61
CA ARG A 269 -12.06 -5.93 -8.69
C ARG A 269 -12.92 -7.05 -9.28
N GLY A 270 -13.53 -7.86 -8.41
CA GLY A 270 -14.50 -8.91 -8.77
C GLY A 270 -15.84 -8.38 -9.29
N SER A 271 -16.05 -7.06 -9.29
CA SER A 271 -17.28 -6.38 -9.74
C SER A 271 -18.52 -6.76 -8.94
N ASP A 272 -18.35 -7.04 -7.65
CA ASP A 272 -19.43 -7.34 -6.69
C ASP A 272 -19.81 -6.06 -5.92
N PRO A 273 -20.94 -5.39 -6.27
CA PRO A 273 -21.35 -4.15 -5.61
C PRO A 273 -21.87 -4.36 -4.19
N ASP A 274 -22.46 -5.51 -3.89
CA ASP A 274 -23.06 -5.81 -2.59
C ASP A 274 -21.99 -6.10 -1.54
N ALA A 275 -21.00 -6.93 -1.89
CA ALA A 275 -19.81 -7.12 -1.06
C ALA A 275 -19.01 -5.81 -0.94
N THR A 276 -18.88 -5.04 -2.02
CA THR A 276 -18.24 -3.72 -1.99
C THR A 276 -18.92 -2.79 -0.96
N LEU A 277 -20.25 -2.69 -0.99
CA LEU A 277 -21.01 -1.91 0.00
C LEU A 277 -20.89 -2.48 1.42
N TYR A 278 -20.90 -3.81 1.59
CA TYR A 278 -20.72 -4.43 2.91
C TYR A 278 -19.35 -4.10 3.51
N TRP A 279 -18.26 -4.30 2.77
CA TRP A 279 -16.91 -3.99 3.26
C TRP A 279 -16.72 -2.49 3.47
N LEU A 280 -17.29 -1.64 2.59
CA LEU A 280 -17.30 -0.18 2.80
C LEU A 280 -18.05 0.21 4.08
N ALA A 281 -19.25 -0.34 4.29
CA ALA A 281 -20.04 -0.08 5.49
C ALA A 281 -19.34 -0.56 6.76
N ARG A 282 -18.68 -1.73 6.73
CA ARG A 282 -17.84 -2.21 7.84
C ARG A 282 -16.64 -1.30 8.10
N MET A 283 -15.98 -0.79 7.06
CA MET A 283 -14.95 0.25 7.17
C MET A 283 -15.49 1.66 7.48
N VAL A 284 -16.80 1.87 7.52
CA VAL A 284 -17.43 3.11 8.02
C VAL A 284 -18.11 2.87 9.40
N TYR A 285 -18.01 1.64 9.92
CA TYR A 285 -18.49 1.24 11.24
C TYR A 285 -17.38 0.84 12.24
N ALA A 286 -16.19 0.44 11.76
CA ALA A 286 -14.79 0.49 12.41
C ALA A 286 -13.09 2.93 12.92
N GLY A 287 -13.44 4.28 12.90
CA GLY A 287 -12.56 5.46 12.80
C GLY A 287 -11.75 5.52 11.49
N GLU A 288 -12.01 4.66 10.50
CA GLU A 288 -11.28 4.66 9.22
C GLU A 288 -11.42 6.00 8.53
N ASP A 289 -10.31 6.52 8.01
CA ASP A 289 -10.29 7.82 7.33
C ASP A 289 -11.04 7.70 6.00
N PRO A 290 -12.16 8.42 5.76
CA PRO A 290 -12.84 8.37 4.47
C PRO A 290 -11.90 8.83 3.33
N ARG A 291 -10.92 9.69 3.63
CA ARG A 291 -9.88 10.07 2.65
C ARG A 291 -8.91 8.92 2.37
N PHE A 292 -8.68 7.96 3.27
CA PHE A 292 -7.95 6.73 2.98
C PHE A 292 -8.73 5.86 1.99
N LEU A 293 -10.04 5.71 2.22
CA LEU A 293 -10.93 5.01 1.30
C LEU A 293 -10.94 5.66 -0.09
N PHE A 294 -11.03 6.99 -0.18
CA PHE A 294 -10.86 7.72 -1.45
C PHE A 294 -9.46 7.54 -2.06
N ARG A 295 -8.37 7.60 -1.29
CA ARG A 295 -7.00 7.33 -1.81
C ARG A 295 -6.90 5.93 -2.44
N ARG A 296 -7.50 4.90 -1.82
CA ARG A 296 -7.54 3.54 -2.37
C ARG A 296 -8.42 3.43 -3.61
N MET A 297 -9.56 4.14 -3.64
CA MET A 297 -10.44 4.22 -4.82
C MET A 297 -9.80 4.97 -6.01
N LEU A 298 -8.97 6.00 -5.77
CA LEU A 298 -8.23 6.71 -6.82
C LEU A 298 -7.16 5.83 -7.48
N ILE A 299 -6.46 5.02 -6.69
CA ILE A 299 -5.52 4.01 -7.18
C ILE A 299 -6.28 2.96 -8.01
N PHE A 300 -7.37 2.40 -7.47
CA PHE A 300 -8.22 1.41 -8.15
C PHE A 300 -8.73 1.90 -9.51
N ALA A 301 -9.18 3.16 -9.60
CA ALA A 301 -9.61 3.75 -10.87
C ALA A 301 -8.53 3.74 -11.97
N SER A 302 -7.24 3.73 -11.58
CA SER A 302 -6.09 3.71 -12.48
C SER A 302 -5.50 2.30 -12.67
N GLU A 303 -5.57 1.43 -11.64
CA GLU A 303 -5.00 0.07 -11.60
C GLU A 303 -5.94 -0.99 -12.19
N ASP A 304 -7.25 -0.86 -11.97
CA ASP A 304 -8.25 -1.91 -12.22
C ASP A 304 -9.31 -1.54 -13.28
N ILE A 305 -9.43 -0.25 -13.63
CA ILE A 305 -10.36 0.24 -14.67
C ILE A 305 -9.56 0.87 -15.83
N GLY A 306 -8.57 1.71 -15.51
CA GLY A 306 -7.63 2.24 -16.49
C GLY A 306 -8.33 2.97 -17.63
N LEU A 307 -8.14 2.47 -18.86
CA LEU A 307 -8.73 3.05 -20.07
C LEU A 307 -10.06 2.39 -20.49
N ALA A 308 -10.52 1.34 -19.80
CA ALA A 308 -11.84 0.75 -20.05
C ALA A 308 -12.97 1.73 -19.69
N ASP A 309 -12.80 2.54 -18.64
CA ASP A 309 -13.52 3.79 -18.45
C ASP A 309 -12.64 4.91 -17.87
N GLU A 310 -12.13 5.76 -18.77
CA GLU A 310 -11.41 7.01 -18.51
C GLU A 310 -12.08 7.96 -17.49
N ARG A 311 -13.39 7.82 -17.22
CA ARG A 311 -14.13 8.69 -16.29
C ARG A 311 -14.03 8.25 -14.83
N ALA A 312 -13.67 7.00 -14.54
CA ALA A 312 -13.64 6.48 -13.18
C ALA A 312 -12.81 7.35 -12.22
N LEU A 313 -11.63 7.81 -12.66
CA LEU A 313 -10.77 8.69 -11.88
C LEU A 313 -11.46 10.04 -11.57
N GLN A 314 -12.17 10.63 -12.54
CA GLN A 314 -12.89 11.89 -12.37
C GLN A 314 -14.07 11.75 -11.41
N VAL A 315 -14.80 10.63 -11.46
CA VAL A 315 -15.92 10.34 -10.55
C VAL A 315 -15.43 10.20 -9.11
N VAL A 316 -14.31 9.51 -8.87
CA VAL A 316 -13.73 9.38 -7.52
C VAL A 316 -13.21 10.72 -7.01
N ILE A 317 -12.57 11.54 -7.85
CA ILE A 317 -12.15 12.91 -7.47
C ILE A 317 -13.36 13.76 -7.09
N ALA A 318 -14.40 13.80 -7.92
CA ALA A 318 -15.61 14.58 -7.66
C ALA A 318 -16.33 14.13 -6.38
N ALA A 319 -16.34 12.82 -6.10
CA ALA A 319 -16.88 12.27 -4.86
C ALA A 319 -16.02 12.62 -3.64
N ALA A 320 -14.68 12.59 -3.75
CA ALA A 320 -13.76 12.97 -2.67
C ALA A 320 -13.87 14.46 -2.33
N GLU A 321 -13.90 15.35 -3.33
CA GLU A 321 -14.12 16.78 -3.10
C GLU A 321 -15.52 17.06 -2.52
N SER A 322 -16.55 16.30 -2.95
CA SER A 322 -17.89 16.41 -2.39
C SER A 322 -17.91 15.97 -0.92
N PHE A 323 -17.18 14.91 -0.58
CA PHE A 323 -17.00 14.51 0.82
C PHE A 323 -16.30 15.61 1.64
N ASP A 324 -15.21 16.19 1.14
CA ASP A 324 -14.48 17.26 1.84
C ASP A 324 -15.30 18.54 2.05
N ARG A 325 -16.31 18.78 1.20
CA ARG A 325 -17.28 19.89 1.33
C ARG A 325 -18.45 19.60 2.28
N ILE A 326 -18.79 18.32 2.50
CA ILE A 326 -19.99 17.89 3.23
C ILE A 326 -19.66 17.36 4.64
N GLY A 327 -18.58 16.61 4.81
CA GLY A 327 -18.24 15.92 6.05
C GLY A 327 -19.12 14.69 6.33
N LEU A 328 -19.07 14.16 7.55
CA LEU A 328 -19.96 13.08 8.02
C LEU A 328 -21.10 13.67 8.87
N PRO A 329 -22.32 13.07 8.85
CA PRO A 329 -22.65 11.77 8.26
C PRO A 329 -22.99 11.76 6.76
N GLU A 330 -23.42 12.86 6.15
CA GLU A 330 -23.96 12.89 4.78
C GLU A 330 -22.93 12.50 3.71
N GLY A 331 -21.63 12.70 3.96
CA GLY A 331 -20.53 12.26 3.10
C GLY A 331 -20.48 10.73 2.86
N ARG A 332 -21.27 9.93 3.58
CA ARG A 332 -21.53 8.53 3.24
C ARG A 332 -22.12 8.36 1.83
N PHE A 333 -22.89 9.32 1.34
CA PHE A 333 -23.48 9.26 0.00
C PHE A 333 -22.45 9.32 -1.14
N PRO A 334 -21.56 10.34 -1.24
CA PRO A 334 -20.51 10.34 -2.26
C PRO A 334 -19.51 9.18 -2.11
N LEU A 335 -19.23 8.74 -0.87
CA LEU A 335 -18.39 7.57 -0.61
C LEU A 335 -18.97 6.29 -1.22
N ALA A 336 -20.27 6.03 -1.00
CA ALA A 336 -20.97 4.89 -1.58
C ALA A 336 -21.15 5.01 -3.10
N HIS A 337 -21.38 6.22 -3.61
CA HIS A 337 -21.48 6.50 -5.05
C HIS A 337 -20.17 6.11 -5.77
N ALA A 338 -19.01 6.55 -5.26
CA ALA A 338 -17.72 6.21 -5.83
C ALA A 338 -17.48 4.68 -5.84
N ALA A 339 -17.72 4.01 -4.72
CA ALA A 339 -17.51 2.56 -4.62
C ALA A 339 -18.43 1.76 -5.56
N LEU A 340 -19.70 2.13 -5.68
CA LEU A 340 -20.65 1.50 -6.62
C LEU A 340 -20.26 1.74 -8.08
N TYR A 341 -19.78 2.93 -8.42
CA TYR A 341 -19.28 3.23 -9.76
C TYR A 341 -18.08 2.33 -10.10
N LEU A 342 -17.10 2.24 -9.21
CA LEU A 342 -15.90 1.41 -9.42
C LEU A 342 -16.21 -0.09 -9.47
N ALA A 343 -17.14 -0.57 -8.65
CA ALA A 343 -17.61 -1.96 -8.69
C ALA A 343 -18.28 -2.28 -10.04
N THR A 344 -19.13 -1.41 -10.56
CA THR A 344 -19.91 -1.66 -11.79
C THR A 344 -19.22 -1.26 -13.09
N ALA A 345 -18.14 -0.47 -13.05
CA ALA A 345 -17.34 -0.07 -14.21
C ALA A 345 -16.65 -1.28 -14.91
N PRO A 346 -16.42 -1.24 -16.24
CA PRO A 346 -15.63 -2.25 -16.94
C PRO A 346 -14.19 -2.25 -16.43
N LYS A 347 -13.58 -3.43 -16.31
CA LYS A 347 -12.24 -3.59 -15.71
C LYS A 347 -11.15 -3.71 -16.77
N SER A 348 -10.03 -3.03 -16.55
CA SER A 348 -8.78 -3.21 -17.29
C SER A 348 -7.59 -2.79 -16.45
N ASN A 349 -6.55 -3.63 -16.45
CA ASN A 349 -5.26 -3.40 -15.83
C ASN A 349 -4.16 -3.08 -16.86
N SER A 350 -4.52 -2.68 -18.09
CA SER A 350 -3.57 -2.38 -19.18
C SER A 350 -2.54 -1.29 -18.84
N THR A 351 -2.86 -0.43 -17.87
CA THR A 351 -1.98 0.59 -17.27
C THR A 351 -0.77 -0.02 -16.55
N MET A 352 -0.84 -1.29 -16.13
CA MET A 352 0.27 -2.02 -15.52
C MET A 352 1.48 -2.17 -16.45
N ALA A 353 1.29 -2.01 -17.77
CA ALA A 353 2.35 -1.95 -18.77
C ALA A 353 3.46 -0.91 -18.47
N PHE A 354 3.16 0.10 -17.65
CA PHE A 354 4.18 1.02 -17.14
C PHE A 354 5.19 0.34 -16.21
N PHE A 355 4.75 -0.58 -15.35
CA PHE A 355 5.62 -1.36 -14.47
C PHE A 355 6.43 -2.41 -15.25
N ASP A 356 5.85 -2.98 -16.31
CA ASP A 356 6.60 -3.84 -17.24
C ASP A 356 7.71 -3.06 -17.96
N ALA A 357 7.44 -1.80 -18.36
CA ALA A 357 8.46 -0.91 -18.91
C ALA A 357 9.55 -0.56 -17.89
N LEU A 358 9.20 -0.23 -16.64
CA LEU A 358 10.18 -0.03 -15.57
C LEU A 358 11.06 -1.27 -15.35
N ALA A 359 10.45 -2.46 -15.27
CA ALA A 359 11.14 -3.73 -15.08
C ALA A 359 12.01 -4.16 -16.28
N VAL A 360 11.95 -3.44 -17.41
CA VAL A 360 12.89 -3.53 -18.54
C VAL A 360 14.00 -2.49 -18.41
N VAL A 361 13.67 -1.24 -18.08
CA VAL A 361 14.66 -0.17 -17.85
C VAL A 361 15.61 -0.48 -16.68
N GLU A 362 15.17 -1.22 -15.66
CA GLU A 362 16.03 -1.72 -14.58
C GLU A 362 17.03 -2.81 -15.02
N LYS A 363 16.80 -3.45 -16.17
CA LYS A 363 17.60 -4.57 -16.69
C LYS A 363 18.48 -4.17 -17.87
N GLU A 364 18.02 -3.24 -18.70
CA GLU A 364 18.88 -2.57 -19.68
C GLU A 364 19.91 -1.69 -18.96
N ARG A 365 21.14 -1.66 -19.48
CA ARG A 365 22.21 -0.82 -18.93
C ARG A 365 22.48 0.44 -19.74
N GLU A 366 22.42 0.35 -21.07
CA GLU A 366 22.89 1.38 -22.00
C GLU A 366 21.98 1.47 -23.25
N GLY A 367 20.67 1.66 -23.04
CA GLY A 367 19.72 1.94 -24.13
C GLY A 367 19.73 3.41 -24.53
N GLU A 368 20.57 3.81 -25.50
CA GLU A 368 20.58 5.18 -26.00
C GLU A 368 19.27 5.58 -26.71
N VAL A 369 18.84 6.82 -26.50
CA VAL A 369 17.71 7.44 -27.21
C VAL A 369 18.06 7.51 -28.72
N PRO A 370 17.21 6.98 -29.62
CA PRO A 370 17.44 7.06 -31.07
C PRO A 370 17.74 8.49 -31.54
N ASN A 371 18.71 8.67 -32.43
CA ASN A 371 19.25 9.99 -32.75
C ASN A 371 18.18 10.98 -33.28
N HIS A 372 17.23 10.49 -34.08
CA HIS A 372 16.10 11.27 -34.60
C HIS A 372 15.05 11.65 -33.53
N LEU A 373 15.24 11.25 -32.27
CA LEU A 373 14.43 11.65 -31.11
C LEU A 373 15.24 12.49 -30.09
N LYS A 374 16.55 12.67 -30.30
CA LYS A 374 17.38 13.54 -29.45
C LYS A 374 17.02 15.01 -29.68
N ASP A 375 17.22 15.83 -28.63
CA ASP A 375 16.86 17.25 -28.63
C ASP A 375 17.77 18.08 -29.55
N ALA A 376 17.26 18.40 -30.75
CA ALA A 376 17.94 19.23 -31.75
C ALA A 376 18.26 20.65 -31.27
N SER A 377 17.58 21.17 -30.23
CA SER A 377 17.86 22.50 -29.69
C SER A 377 19.13 22.56 -28.82
N ARG A 378 19.68 21.39 -28.47
CA ARG A 378 20.92 21.25 -27.67
C ARG A 378 22.13 20.84 -28.49
N ASP A 379 22.02 20.79 -29.82
CA ASP A 379 23.13 20.40 -30.70
C ASP A 379 24.08 21.58 -30.96
N SER A 380 24.84 21.97 -29.94
CA SER A 380 25.83 23.06 -30.03
C SER A 380 27.13 22.66 -30.74
N GLU A 381 27.34 21.37 -31.03
CA GLU A 381 28.61 20.83 -31.55
C GLU A 381 28.47 20.14 -32.92
N GLY A 382 27.25 19.96 -33.45
CA GLY A 382 27.00 19.51 -34.81
C GLY A 382 26.93 17.98 -34.97
N PHE A 383 26.46 17.27 -33.94
CA PHE A 383 26.32 15.80 -33.96
C PHE A 383 25.12 15.31 -34.78
N GLY A 384 24.23 16.21 -35.20
CA GLY A 384 23.02 15.88 -35.96
C GLY A 384 21.88 15.36 -35.08
N HIS A 385 21.76 15.83 -33.83
CA HIS A 385 20.66 15.43 -32.95
C HIS A 385 19.30 15.84 -33.53
N GLY A 386 18.32 14.95 -33.49
CA GLY A 386 17.01 15.13 -34.11
C GLY A 386 17.00 15.07 -35.65
N ALA A 387 18.16 14.90 -36.30
CA ALA A 387 18.20 14.72 -37.74
C ALA A 387 17.45 13.44 -38.16
N GLY A 388 16.55 13.58 -39.13
CA GLY A 388 15.67 12.49 -39.59
C GLY A 388 14.31 12.41 -38.88
N TYR A 389 14.02 13.25 -37.89
CA TYR A 389 12.72 13.24 -37.20
C TYR A 389 11.53 13.47 -38.16
N LEU A 390 10.59 12.53 -38.17
CA LEU A 390 9.34 12.62 -38.92
C LEU A 390 8.24 13.19 -38.00
N TYR A 391 8.03 14.50 -38.06
CA TYR A 391 7.05 15.20 -37.22
C TYR A 391 5.60 14.73 -37.54
N PRO A 392 4.89 14.03 -36.65
CA PRO A 392 3.66 13.31 -37.00
C PRO A 392 2.54 14.20 -37.57
N HIS A 393 2.40 15.43 -37.07
CA HIS A 393 1.36 16.35 -37.54
C HIS A 393 1.51 16.78 -39.01
N ALA A 394 2.70 16.60 -39.62
CA ALA A 394 2.93 16.87 -41.05
C ALA A 394 2.43 15.73 -41.97
N TYR A 395 2.00 14.60 -41.41
CA TYR A 395 1.51 13.42 -42.11
C TYR A 395 -0.01 13.25 -41.95
N ARG A 396 -0.60 12.36 -42.76
CA ARG A 396 -2.05 12.06 -42.69
C ARG A 396 -2.41 11.47 -41.33
N GLU A 397 -3.63 11.77 -40.86
CA GLU A 397 -4.13 11.39 -39.52
C GLU A 397 -3.23 11.82 -38.34
N HIS A 398 -2.32 12.77 -38.57
CA HIS A 398 -1.26 13.17 -37.64
C HIS A 398 -0.43 12.00 -37.11
N TRP A 399 -0.19 10.97 -37.94
CA TRP A 399 0.57 9.78 -37.58
C TRP A 399 1.55 9.40 -38.69
N VAL A 400 2.69 8.82 -38.30
CA VAL A 400 3.73 8.34 -39.22
C VAL A 400 4.36 7.07 -38.65
N ALA A 401 4.70 6.13 -39.54
CA ALA A 401 5.48 4.96 -39.16
C ALA A 401 6.95 5.38 -38.99
N GLN A 402 7.46 5.28 -37.76
CA GLN A 402 8.83 5.61 -37.38
C GLN A 402 9.21 4.75 -36.17
N GLN A 403 10.49 4.44 -35.99
CA GLN A 403 10.97 3.86 -34.74
C GLN A 403 10.86 4.90 -33.60
N TYR A 404 10.36 4.46 -32.45
CA TYR A 404 10.21 5.27 -31.22
C TYR A 404 10.90 4.65 -30.00
N LEU A 405 11.15 3.33 -29.99
CA LEU A 405 11.96 2.65 -28.99
C LEU A 405 13.44 2.61 -29.39
N PRO A 406 14.38 2.35 -28.47
CA PRO A 406 15.75 1.95 -28.81
C PRO A 406 15.76 0.70 -29.70
N ALA A 407 16.81 0.52 -30.52
CA ALA A 407 16.92 -0.63 -31.42
C ALA A 407 16.89 -1.98 -30.68
N GLY A 408 17.46 -2.07 -29.47
CA GLY A 408 17.41 -3.26 -28.61
C GLY A 408 16.02 -3.62 -28.08
N LEU A 409 15.05 -2.70 -28.19
CA LEU A 409 13.64 -2.90 -27.81
C LEU A 409 12.70 -2.87 -29.04
N GLN A 410 13.24 -2.96 -30.25
CA GLN A 410 12.46 -3.07 -31.48
C GLN A 410 11.55 -4.32 -31.45
N GLY A 411 10.29 -4.16 -31.86
CA GLY A 411 9.27 -5.22 -31.76
C GLY A 411 8.56 -5.32 -30.40
N ARG A 412 9.19 -4.88 -29.30
CA ARG A 412 8.70 -5.12 -27.94
C ARG A 412 7.37 -4.40 -27.65
N VAL A 413 6.42 -5.16 -27.08
CA VAL A 413 5.11 -4.66 -26.66
C VAL A 413 5.08 -4.44 -25.16
N PHE A 414 4.67 -3.25 -24.73
CA PHE A 414 4.31 -2.95 -23.35
C PHE A 414 2.78 -2.84 -23.20
N TYR A 415 2.19 -1.78 -23.75
CA TYR A 415 0.75 -1.53 -23.65
C TYR A 415 -0.05 -2.53 -24.52
N GLN A 416 -0.82 -3.38 -23.84
CA GLN A 416 -1.80 -4.30 -24.42
C GLN A 416 -3.21 -3.82 -24.03
N PRO A 417 -3.96 -3.19 -24.97
CA PRO A 417 -5.33 -2.76 -24.71
C PRO A 417 -6.25 -3.97 -24.50
N SER A 418 -7.09 -3.94 -23.46
CA SER A 418 -8.14 -4.94 -23.28
C SER A 418 -9.33 -4.70 -24.23
N ASP A 419 -10.12 -5.72 -24.47
CA ASP A 419 -11.39 -5.59 -25.21
C ASP A 419 -12.57 -5.18 -24.31
N GLN A 420 -12.30 -4.53 -23.16
CA GLN A 420 -13.29 -4.08 -22.17
C GLN A 420 -13.61 -2.58 -22.30
N GLY A 421 -14.88 -2.23 -22.14
CA GLY A 421 -15.35 -0.84 -22.15
C GLY A 421 -14.91 -0.07 -23.40
N ARG A 422 -14.39 1.14 -23.19
CA ARG A 422 -13.85 2.03 -24.24
C ARG A 422 -12.49 1.61 -24.78
N GLU A 423 -11.76 0.76 -24.05
CA GLU A 423 -10.41 0.37 -24.44
C GLU A 423 -10.41 -0.50 -25.69
N LYS A 424 -11.48 -1.27 -25.91
CA LYS A 424 -11.68 -2.06 -27.13
C LYS A 424 -11.53 -1.24 -28.42
N ASP A 425 -12.21 -0.09 -28.49
CA ASP A 425 -12.19 0.81 -29.66
C ASP A 425 -10.81 1.47 -29.84
N LEU A 426 -10.07 1.66 -28.76
CA LEU A 426 -8.66 2.09 -28.80
C LEU A 426 -7.75 0.95 -29.25
N GLY A 427 -8.08 -0.29 -28.87
CA GLY A 427 -7.34 -1.52 -29.12
C GLY A 427 -7.07 -1.75 -30.59
N ASP A 428 -8.11 -1.79 -31.42
CA ASP A 428 -7.96 -2.05 -32.86
C ASP A 428 -7.10 -1.00 -33.56
N ARG A 429 -7.25 0.28 -33.19
CA ARG A 429 -6.42 1.37 -33.74
C ARG A 429 -4.96 1.29 -33.28
N VAL A 430 -4.71 0.84 -32.06
CA VAL A 430 -3.35 0.62 -31.53
C VAL A 430 -2.70 -0.59 -32.18
N ARG A 431 -3.45 -1.70 -32.35
CA ARG A 431 -3.05 -2.92 -33.06
C ARG A 431 -2.67 -2.58 -34.52
N GLN A 432 -3.56 -1.94 -35.28
CA GLN A 432 -3.31 -1.54 -36.67
C GLN A 432 -2.10 -0.60 -36.83
N ARG A 433 -1.95 0.41 -35.96
CA ARG A 433 -0.79 1.33 -36.05
C ARG A 433 0.53 0.62 -35.72
N ARG A 434 0.52 -0.39 -34.84
CA ARG A 434 1.67 -1.26 -34.56
C ARG A 434 2.01 -2.16 -35.75
N GLU A 435 1.03 -2.78 -36.39
CA GLU A 435 1.21 -3.56 -37.63
C GLU A 435 1.92 -2.73 -38.71
N LEU A 436 1.40 -1.53 -38.99
CA LEU A 436 1.97 -0.62 -40.00
C LEU A 436 3.36 -0.09 -39.63
N GLN A 437 3.64 0.13 -38.34
CA GLN A 437 4.95 0.57 -37.84
C GLN A 437 6.01 -0.52 -38.05
N LEU A 438 5.73 -1.77 -37.64
CA LEU A 438 6.65 -2.89 -37.79
C LEU A 438 6.92 -3.22 -39.26
N ALA A 439 5.88 -3.20 -40.10
CA ALA A 439 6.01 -3.46 -41.53
C ALA A 439 6.89 -2.40 -42.23
N ALA A 440 6.62 -1.11 -42.00
CA ALA A 440 7.39 -0.03 -42.61
C ALA A 440 8.88 -0.01 -42.17
N MET A 441 9.19 -0.47 -40.95
CA MET A 441 10.56 -0.58 -40.48
C MET A 441 11.33 -1.70 -41.19
N ARG A 442 10.71 -2.88 -41.38
CA ARG A 442 11.35 -3.98 -42.14
C ARG A 442 11.52 -3.65 -43.62
N GLU A 443 10.58 -2.91 -44.22
CA GLU A 443 10.77 -2.40 -45.59
C GLU A 443 11.95 -1.43 -45.69
N ALA A 444 12.10 -0.50 -44.73
CA ALA A 444 13.22 0.44 -44.67
C ALA A 444 14.59 -0.25 -44.44
N GLU A 445 14.61 -1.40 -43.76
CA GLU A 445 15.80 -2.26 -43.61
C GLU A 445 16.13 -3.06 -44.89
N SER A 446 15.14 -3.32 -45.75
CA SER A 446 15.30 -4.11 -46.99
C SER A 446 15.52 -3.30 -48.27
N ALA A 447 15.16 -2.01 -48.28
CA ALA A 447 15.16 -1.19 -49.48
C ALA A 447 16.58 -0.95 -50.00
N PRO A 448 16.91 -1.30 -51.26
CA PRO A 448 18.18 -0.91 -51.85
C PRO A 448 18.25 0.61 -51.99
N THR A 449 19.41 1.20 -51.71
CA THR A 449 19.59 2.66 -51.73
C THR A 449 19.52 3.19 -53.17
N GLU A 450 18.32 3.54 -53.65
CA GLU A 450 18.15 4.17 -54.96
C GLU A 450 18.79 5.57 -54.97
N ILE A 451 20.00 5.65 -55.53
CA ILE A 451 20.70 6.91 -55.79
C ILE A 451 20.05 7.58 -57.02
N LEU A 452 18.84 8.12 -56.82
CA LEU A 452 18.16 8.95 -57.81
C LEU A 452 18.99 10.20 -58.10
N SER A 453 19.30 10.41 -59.38
CA SER A 453 20.44 11.22 -59.79
C SER A 453 20.12 12.71 -59.95
N LEU A 454 21.06 13.53 -59.48
CA LEU A 454 21.35 14.89 -59.95
C LEU A 454 20.14 15.82 -60.18
N SER A 455 19.66 16.43 -59.09
CA SER A 455 19.01 17.73 -59.13
C SER A 455 19.56 18.62 -58.00
N PRO A 456 19.59 19.96 -58.14
CA PRO A 456 20.00 20.84 -57.04
C PRO A 456 19.10 20.66 -55.82
N PRO A 457 19.64 20.67 -54.59
CA PRO A 457 18.84 20.45 -53.37
C PRO A 457 17.90 21.62 -53.11
N ASP A 458 16.62 21.41 -53.37
CA ASP A 458 15.53 22.35 -53.04
C ASP A 458 14.82 21.82 -51.79
N GLN A 459 15.12 22.41 -50.64
CA GLN A 459 14.57 21.98 -49.36
C GLN A 459 13.03 22.02 -49.30
N ALA A 460 12.37 22.89 -50.07
CA ALA A 460 10.91 22.93 -50.10
C ALA A 460 10.36 21.74 -50.90
N ARG A 461 10.98 21.41 -52.04
CA ARG A 461 10.64 20.25 -52.86
C ARG A 461 11.03 18.93 -52.19
N ASP A 462 12.16 18.85 -51.51
CA ASP A 462 12.60 17.66 -50.76
C ASP A 462 11.75 17.42 -49.51
N GLN A 463 11.29 18.48 -48.83
CA GLN A 463 10.28 18.33 -47.78
C GLN A 463 8.91 17.95 -48.33
N TRP A 464 8.49 18.49 -49.47
CA TRP A 464 7.25 18.07 -50.13
C TRP A 464 7.32 16.59 -50.56
N LEU A 465 8.44 16.18 -51.16
CA LEU A 465 8.72 14.78 -51.47
C LEU A 465 8.73 13.92 -50.20
N LYS A 466 9.39 14.30 -49.11
CA LYS A 466 9.31 13.52 -47.84
C LYS A 466 7.90 13.43 -47.25
N ARG A 467 7.05 14.45 -47.41
CA ARG A 467 5.62 14.40 -47.04
C ARG A 467 4.78 13.52 -47.98
N VAL A 468 5.25 13.29 -49.21
CA VAL A 468 4.61 12.44 -50.25
C VAL A 468 5.24 11.04 -50.33
N SER A 469 6.43 10.83 -49.79
CA SER A 469 7.21 9.58 -49.79
C SER A 469 7.30 8.92 -48.42
N GLY A 470 6.88 9.61 -47.34
CA GLY A 470 6.38 8.96 -46.10
C GLY A 470 5.06 8.21 -46.29
N ASP A 471 4.77 7.79 -47.53
CA ASP A 471 3.57 7.09 -47.96
C ASP A 471 3.69 5.58 -47.70
N VAL A 472 4.81 5.07 -47.18
CA VAL A 472 5.04 3.64 -46.85
C VAL A 472 3.87 3.05 -46.04
N GLY A 473 3.56 3.59 -44.85
CA GLY A 473 2.41 3.13 -44.06
C GLY A 473 1.07 3.22 -44.84
N PRO A 474 0.73 4.37 -45.44
CA PRO A 474 -0.44 4.50 -46.32
C PRO A 474 -0.46 3.61 -47.58
N GLN A 475 0.69 3.18 -48.10
CA GLN A 475 0.85 2.29 -49.26
C GLN A 475 0.66 0.85 -48.82
N LEU A 476 1.28 0.44 -47.72
CA LEU A 476 1.06 -0.86 -47.07
C LEU A 476 -0.43 -1.05 -46.74
N GLU A 477 -1.09 -0.03 -46.20
CA GLU A 477 -2.54 -0.03 -45.97
C GLU A 477 -3.34 -0.15 -47.29
N ARG A 478 -3.02 0.65 -48.32
CA ARG A 478 -3.66 0.53 -49.65
C ARG A 478 -3.44 -0.83 -50.30
N THR A 479 -2.26 -1.42 -50.14
CA THR A 479 -1.87 -2.73 -50.70
C THR A 479 -2.62 -3.85 -49.98
N ARG A 480 -2.63 -3.84 -48.64
CA ARG A 480 -3.43 -4.74 -47.81
C ARG A 480 -4.91 -4.66 -48.20
N GLN A 481 -5.49 -3.46 -48.29
CA GLN A 481 -6.87 -3.28 -48.75
C GLN A 481 -7.09 -3.80 -50.18
N ARG A 482 -6.22 -3.48 -51.14
CA ARG A 482 -6.32 -3.96 -52.53
C ARG A 482 -6.24 -5.48 -52.66
N LEU A 483 -5.45 -6.15 -51.83
CA LEU A 483 -5.37 -7.61 -51.79
C LEU A 483 -6.65 -8.20 -51.17
N PHE A 484 -7.12 -7.66 -50.04
CA PHE A 484 -8.21 -8.26 -49.27
C PHE A 484 -9.63 -7.80 -49.65
N THR A 485 -9.83 -6.69 -50.36
CA THR A 485 -11.15 -6.25 -50.85
C THR A 485 -11.78 -7.21 -51.89
N PRO A 486 -11.06 -7.74 -52.90
CA PRO A 486 -11.63 -8.71 -53.84
C PRO A 486 -11.69 -10.15 -53.30
N LEU A 487 -11.02 -10.47 -52.19
CA LEU A 487 -10.98 -11.80 -51.61
C LEU A 487 -12.24 -12.09 -50.78
N VAL A 488 -13.16 -12.89 -51.35
CA VAL A 488 -14.33 -13.43 -50.65
C VAL A 488 -13.90 -14.59 -49.74
N LEU A 489 -13.27 -14.25 -48.62
CA LEU A 489 -12.91 -15.21 -47.56
C LEU A 489 -14.14 -15.53 -46.70
N ALA A 490 -14.45 -16.81 -46.55
CA ALA A 490 -15.39 -17.28 -45.52
C ALA A 490 -14.62 -17.61 -44.24
N ARG A 491 -15.27 -17.47 -43.08
CA ARG A 491 -14.65 -17.58 -41.74
C ARG A 491 -13.84 -18.87 -41.50
N HIS A 492 -14.19 -19.96 -42.20
CA HIS A 492 -13.58 -21.28 -42.11
C HIS A 492 -12.50 -21.57 -43.19
N HIS A 493 -12.12 -20.60 -44.03
CA HIS A 493 -11.06 -20.80 -45.02
C HIS A 493 -9.68 -20.82 -44.37
N LEU A 494 -8.86 -21.83 -44.65
CA LEU A 494 -7.43 -21.83 -44.30
C LEU A 494 -6.67 -20.87 -45.22
N VAL A 495 -5.87 -19.96 -44.66
CA VAL A 495 -5.05 -19.00 -45.44
C VAL A 495 -3.56 -19.22 -45.16
N LEU A 496 -2.73 -19.17 -46.21
CA LEU A 496 -1.26 -19.24 -46.11
C LEU A 496 -0.65 -17.91 -46.54
N ASP A 497 0.02 -17.23 -45.61
CA ASP A 497 0.89 -16.08 -45.86
C ASP A 497 2.31 -16.60 -46.08
N LEU A 498 2.83 -16.49 -47.32
CA LEU A 498 4.13 -17.04 -47.71
C LEU A 498 5.33 -16.17 -47.28
N GLU A 499 5.08 -14.89 -47.01
CA GLU A 499 6.09 -13.89 -46.68
C GLU A 499 5.68 -13.11 -45.41
N ALA A 500 5.22 -13.85 -44.41
CA ALA A 500 4.60 -13.35 -43.19
C ALA A 500 5.51 -12.50 -42.28
N GLY A 501 6.75 -12.21 -42.69
CA GLY A 501 7.78 -11.61 -41.83
C GLY A 501 7.47 -10.20 -41.29
N THR A 502 6.47 -9.50 -41.84
CA THR A 502 5.92 -8.24 -41.30
C THR A 502 4.61 -8.42 -40.52
N GLY A 503 3.98 -9.59 -40.63
CA GLY A 503 2.63 -9.88 -40.14
C GLY A 503 1.48 -9.15 -40.86
N LEU A 504 1.79 -8.23 -41.80
CA LEU A 504 0.82 -7.28 -42.38
C LEU A 504 -0.39 -7.95 -43.04
N LEU A 505 -0.17 -9.10 -43.69
CA LEU A 505 -1.25 -9.89 -44.30
C LEU A 505 -1.77 -10.96 -43.33
N THR A 506 -0.88 -11.65 -42.60
CA THR A 506 -1.20 -12.63 -41.54
C THR A 506 -2.31 -12.14 -40.59
N TRP A 507 -2.17 -10.97 -39.96
CA TRP A 507 -3.14 -10.48 -38.97
C TRP A 507 -4.49 -10.08 -39.60
N GLU A 508 -4.47 -9.60 -40.85
CA GLU A 508 -5.70 -9.23 -41.58
C GLU A 508 -6.43 -10.45 -42.16
N ALA A 509 -5.70 -11.50 -42.55
CA ALA A 509 -6.28 -12.81 -42.85
C ALA A 509 -6.95 -13.37 -41.60
N LEU A 510 -6.26 -13.37 -40.46
CA LEU A 510 -6.75 -13.93 -39.20
C LEU A 510 -8.08 -13.31 -38.76
N ARG A 511 -8.20 -11.98 -38.84
CA ARG A 511 -9.45 -11.23 -38.58
C ARG A 511 -10.63 -11.64 -39.48
N ARG A 512 -10.35 -12.24 -40.64
CA ARG A 512 -11.36 -12.68 -41.64
C ARG A 512 -11.64 -14.17 -41.60
N VAL A 513 -10.67 -14.99 -41.15
CA VAL A 513 -10.78 -16.46 -41.10
C VAL A 513 -10.59 -17.08 -39.69
N PRO A 514 -11.29 -16.58 -38.65
CA PRO A 514 -11.06 -17.01 -37.26
C PRO A 514 -11.48 -18.47 -36.95
N GLU A 515 -12.13 -19.18 -37.89
CA GLU A 515 -12.46 -20.61 -37.77
C GLU A 515 -11.59 -21.49 -38.67
N GLY A 516 -10.97 -20.92 -39.72
CA GLY A 516 -10.12 -21.64 -40.67
C GLY A 516 -8.63 -21.57 -40.33
N GLY A 517 -8.22 -20.50 -39.63
CA GLY A 517 -6.84 -20.26 -39.21
C GLY A 517 -5.93 -19.74 -40.33
N VAL A 518 -4.75 -19.27 -39.91
CA VAL A 518 -3.71 -18.73 -40.81
C VAL A 518 -2.41 -19.46 -40.57
N TRP A 519 -1.70 -19.80 -41.65
CA TRP A 519 -0.33 -20.31 -41.62
C TRP A 519 0.59 -19.20 -42.11
N ALA A 520 1.66 -18.93 -41.38
CA ALA A 520 2.49 -17.74 -41.53
C ALA A 520 3.96 -18.15 -41.73
N HIS A 521 4.41 -18.16 -42.98
CA HIS A 521 5.76 -18.59 -43.32
C HIS A 521 6.75 -17.43 -43.31
N THR A 522 7.92 -17.61 -42.68
CA THR A 522 9.03 -16.65 -42.77
C THR A 522 10.41 -17.31 -42.73
N SER A 523 11.35 -16.76 -43.50
CA SER A 523 12.75 -17.19 -43.54
C SER A 523 13.63 -16.52 -42.48
N ASP A 524 13.18 -15.40 -41.91
CA ASP A 524 13.91 -14.66 -40.88
C ASP A 524 13.56 -15.13 -39.47
N LYS A 525 14.59 -15.39 -38.66
CA LYS A 525 14.46 -15.78 -37.26
C LYS A 525 13.95 -14.66 -36.37
N ILE A 526 14.28 -13.40 -36.66
CA ILE A 526 13.85 -12.24 -35.85
C ILE A 526 12.35 -12.00 -36.06
N ALA A 527 11.90 -11.99 -37.31
CA ALA A 527 10.47 -11.99 -37.63
C ALA A 527 9.73 -13.18 -37.01
N ALA A 528 10.27 -14.39 -37.09
CA ALA A 528 9.65 -15.57 -36.47
C ALA A 528 9.41 -15.36 -34.96
N VAL A 529 10.40 -14.83 -34.22
CA VAL A 529 10.24 -14.50 -32.79
C VAL A 529 9.17 -13.43 -32.58
N ALA A 530 9.18 -12.34 -33.34
CA ALA A 530 8.21 -11.26 -33.18
C ALA A 530 6.76 -11.71 -33.50
N LEU A 531 6.58 -12.61 -34.46
CA LEU A 531 5.28 -13.23 -34.76
C LEU A 531 4.81 -14.13 -33.61
N HIS A 532 5.70 -14.94 -33.02
CA HIS A 532 5.38 -15.76 -31.86
C HIS A 532 5.02 -14.91 -30.63
N GLU A 533 5.79 -13.87 -30.30
CA GLU A 533 5.48 -12.98 -29.18
C GLU A 533 4.09 -12.32 -29.32
N ILE A 534 3.68 -11.94 -30.52
CA ILE A 534 2.34 -11.39 -30.76
C ILE A 534 1.26 -12.51 -30.71
N ALA A 535 1.54 -13.68 -31.29
CA ALA A 535 0.60 -14.82 -31.29
C ALA A 535 0.38 -15.43 -29.91
N ASP A 536 1.38 -15.41 -29.03
CA ASP A 536 1.29 -15.94 -27.65
C ASP A 536 0.35 -15.12 -26.75
N HIS A 537 -0.07 -13.94 -27.19
CA HIS A 537 -1.09 -13.12 -26.54
C HIS A 537 -2.51 -13.31 -27.12
N LEU A 538 -2.68 -14.14 -28.16
CA LEU A 538 -3.98 -14.47 -28.74
C LEU A 538 -4.57 -15.76 -28.14
N ALA A 539 -5.89 -15.91 -28.18
CA ALA A 539 -6.57 -17.16 -27.84
C ALA A 539 -6.11 -18.29 -28.76
N GLU A 540 -6.04 -19.54 -28.28
CA GLU A 540 -5.42 -20.67 -29.00
C GLU A 540 -5.97 -20.88 -30.42
N ILE A 541 -7.27 -20.69 -30.62
CA ILE A 541 -7.96 -20.79 -31.93
C ILE A 541 -7.65 -19.63 -32.88
N GLU A 542 -7.16 -18.50 -32.35
CA GLU A 542 -6.78 -17.28 -33.07
C GLU A 542 -5.25 -17.19 -33.28
N ARG A 543 -4.48 -18.26 -33.03
CA ARG A 543 -3.03 -18.26 -33.24
C ARG A 543 -2.66 -18.64 -34.68
N PRO A 544 -1.92 -17.79 -35.42
CA PRO A 544 -1.33 -18.22 -36.68
C PRO A 544 -0.26 -19.29 -36.46
N GLN A 545 -0.24 -20.32 -37.30
CA GLN A 545 0.81 -21.35 -37.31
C GLN A 545 2.06 -20.80 -38.00
N VAL A 546 3.05 -20.36 -37.22
CA VAL A 546 4.28 -19.73 -37.74
C VAL A 546 5.27 -20.81 -38.19
N LEU A 547 5.55 -20.87 -39.49
CA LEU A 547 6.56 -21.76 -40.08
C LEU A 547 7.86 -21.00 -40.31
N GLN A 548 8.98 -21.49 -39.75
CA GLN A 548 10.30 -20.93 -39.98
C GLN A 548 11.14 -21.81 -40.92
N GLY A 549 11.57 -21.28 -42.07
CA GLY A 549 12.49 -21.98 -42.97
C GLY A 549 12.67 -21.31 -44.34
N PRO A 550 13.47 -21.93 -45.23
CA PRO A 550 13.38 -21.65 -46.66
C PRO A 550 12.16 -22.38 -47.26
N LEU A 551 11.47 -21.74 -48.21
CA LEU A 551 10.63 -22.46 -49.16
C LEU A 551 11.54 -23.26 -50.11
N ALA A 552 11.15 -24.50 -50.40
CA ALA A 552 11.93 -25.48 -51.17
C ALA A 552 11.57 -25.49 -52.66
#